data_AF-A0A391NXV6-F1
#
_entry.id   AF-A0A391NXV6-F1
#
_cell.length_a   1.000
_cell.length_b   1.000
_cell.length_c   1.000
_cell.angle_alpha   90.00
_cell.angle_beta   90.00
_cell.angle_gamma   90.00
#
_symmetry.space_group_name_H-M   'P 1'
#
loop_
_entity.id
_entity.type
_entity.pdbx_description
1 polymer ?
#
loop_
_entity_poly.entity_id
_entity_poly.type
_entity_poly.pdbx_seq_one_letter_code
_entity_poly.pdbx_strand_id
1 'polypeptide(L)'
;MSDFKDVQEMLEQQILTNANVAAAAYELEQSALREKQDREALTAIAALAPGDECYILAGGSFLSMSQAAAQRHVEDDVDVVKMRQIELRGEINQ
;
A
#
# COMPACT_ATOMS: atom_id res chain seq x y z
N MET A 1 9.39 -17.37 -42.45
CA MET A 1 9.00 -17.90 -41.12
C MET A 1 9.35 -16.94 -39.97
N SER A 2 9.79 -15.69 -40.22
CA SER A 2 10.09 -14.70 -39.17
C SER A 2 8.84 -14.00 -38.64
N ASP A 3 8.00 -13.50 -39.55
CA ASP A 3 6.93 -12.54 -39.23
C ASP A 3 5.88 -13.06 -38.23
N PHE A 4 5.55 -14.36 -38.26
CA PHE A 4 4.59 -14.94 -37.31
C PHE A 4 5.17 -15.04 -35.90
N LYS A 5 6.47 -15.34 -35.78
CA LYS A 5 7.16 -15.44 -34.50
C LYS A 5 7.31 -14.04 -33.87
N ASP A 6 7.61 -13.04 -34.67
CA ASP A 6 7.74 -11.65 -34.22
C ASP A 6 6.39 -11.10 -33.70
N VAL A 7 5.27 -11.43 -34.38
CA VAL A 7 3.92 -11.10 -33.92
C VAL A 7 3.57 -11.83 -32.61
N GLN A 8 3.95 -13.10 -32.48
CA GLN A 8 3.72 -13.86 -31.26
C GLN A 8 4.50 -13.27 -30.07
N GLU A 9 5.78 -12.96 -30.25
CA GLU A 9 6.61 -12.33 -29.21
C GLU A 9 6.04 -10.95 -28.80
N MET A 10 5.59 -10.14 -29.76
CA MET A 10 4.95 -8.85 -29.47
C MET A 10 3.65 -9.02 -28.67
N LEU A 11 2.82 -10.03 -29.00
CA LEU A 11 1.60 -10.31 -28.27
C LEU A 11 1.88 -10.78 -26.84
N GLU A 12 2.87 -11.65 -26.65
CA GLU A 12 3.31 -12.12 -25.33
C GLU A 12 3.81 -10.96 -24.46
N GLN A 13 4.60 -10.05 -25.03
CA GLN A 13 5.05 -8.84 -24.33
C GLN A 13 3.87 -7.93 -23.96
N GLN A 14 2.91 -7.71 -24.87
CA GLN A 14 1.73 -6.90 -24.56
C GLN A 14 0.88 -7.50 -23.43
N ILE A 15 0.72 -8.83 -23.41
CA ILE A 15 0.00 -9.53 -22.35
C ILE A 15 0.70 -9.33 -21.00
N LEU A 16 2.04 -9.49 -20.98
CA LEU A 16 2.83 -9.28 -19.76
C LEU A 16 2.72 -7.84 -19.25
N THR A 17 2.84 -6.84 -20.14
CA THR A 17 2.66 -5.43 -19.77
C THR A 17 1.28 -5.18 -19.18
N ASN A 18 0.22 -5.67 -19.82
CA ASN A 18 -1.15 -5.50 -19.32
C ASN A 18 -1.35 -6.17 -17.95
N ALA A 19 -0.75 -7.34 -17.73
CA ALA A 19 -0.81 -8.04 -16.45
C ALA A 19 -0.10 -7.25 -15.34
N ASN A 20 1.05 -6.66 -15.63
CA ASN A 20 1.78 -5.81 -14.68
C ASN A 20 1.00 -4.55 -14.31
N VAL A 21 0.41 -3.87 -15.30
CA VAL A 21 -0.45 -2.70 -15.07
C VAL A 21 -1.67 -3.07 -14.21
N ALA A 22 -2.31 -4.22 -14.48
CA ALA A 22 -3.43 -4.70 -13.69
C ALA A 22 -3.03 -5.02 -12.24
N ALA A 23 -1.85 -5.62 -12.03
CA ALA A 23 -1.33 -5.90 -10.70
C ALA A 23 -1.04 -4.60 -9.92
N ALA A 24 -0.39 -3.62 -10.56
CA ALA A 24 -0.12 -2.32 -9.95
C ALA A 24 -1.42 -1.56 -9.61
N ALA A 25 -2.43 -1.62 -10.49
CA ALA A 25 -3.74 -1.02 -10.23
C ALA A 25 -4.45 -1.67 -9.04
N TYR A 26 -4.38 -3.00 -8.91
CA TYR A 26 -4.92 -3.71 -7.75
C TYR A 26 -4.19 -3.30 -6.46
N GLU A 27 -2.87 -3.24 -6.47
CA GLU A 27 -2.09 -2.78 -5.31
C GLU A 27 -2.41 -1.32 -4.93
N LEU A 28 -2.66 -0.46 -5.93
CA LEU A 28 -3.05 0.93 -5.70
C LEU A 28 -4.41 1.03 -4.99
N GLU A 29 -5.37 0.17 -5.35
CA GLU A 29 -6.67 0.11 -4.69
C GLU A 29 -6.55 -0.39 -3.23
N GLN A 30 -5.76 -1.44 -3.00
CA GLN A 30 -5.52 -1.97 -1.66
C GLN A 30 -4.80 -0.96 -0.75
N SER A 31 -3.81 -0.25 -1.28
CA SER A 31 -3.09 0.79 -0.54
C SER A 31 -3.97 2.00 -0.21
N ALA A 32 -4.94 2.36 -1.07
CA ALA A 32 -5.93 3.39 -0.75
C ALA A 32 -6.87 2.96 0.39
N LEU A 33 -7.29 1.69 0.41
CA LEU A 33 -8.06 1.14 1.52
C LEU A 33 -7.24 1.16 2.83
N ARG A 34 -5.97 0.78 2.76
CA ARG A 34 -5.06 0.82 3.91
C ARG A 34 -4.90 2.23 4.47
N GLU A 35 -4.64 3.24 3.63
CA GLU A 35 -4.53 4.64 4.06
C GLU A 35 -5.79 5.10 4.79
N LYS A 36 -6.97 4.71 4.29
CA LYS A 36 -8.25 5.03 4.94
C LYS A 36 -8.32 4.44 6.35
N GLN A 37 -7.95 3.17 6.51
CA GLN A 37 -7.94 2.48 7.80
C GLN A 37 -6.94 3.11 8.78
N ASP A 38 -5.73 3.46 8.32
CA ASP A 38 -4.72 4.10 9.16
C ASP A 38 -5.18 5.49 9.62
N ARG A 39 -5.87 6.27 8.78
CA ARG A 39 -6.48 7.55 9.18
C ARG A 39 -7.60 7.38 10.23
N GLU A 40 -8.41 6.34 10.10
CA GLU A 40 -9.41 5.99 11.11
C GLU A 40 -8.73 5.59 12.45
N ALA A 41 -7.62 4.84 12.38
CA ALA A 41 -6.83 4.49 13.56
C ALA A 41 -6.22 5.71 14.24
N LEU A 42 -5.69 6.69 13.50
CA LEU A 42 -5.21 7.96 14.08
C LEU A 42 -6.31 8.71 14.83
N THR A 43 -7.54 8.70 14.30
CA THR A 43 -8.70 9.31 14.97
C THR A 43 -9.01 8.59 16.28
N ALA A 44 -8.95 7.25 16.29
CA ALA A 44 -9.15 6.45 17.49
C ALA A 44 -8.04 6.68 18.54
N ILE A 45 -6.77 6.73 18.11
CA ILE A 45 -5.62 7.01 18.99
C ILE A 45 -5.75 8.40 19.61
N ALA A 46 -6.14 9.42 18.83
CA ALA A 46 -6.33 10.78 19.32
C ALA A 46 -7.48 10.91 20.35
N ALA A 47 -8.44 9.97 20.36
CA ALA A 47 -9.53 9.93 21.33
C ALA A 47 -9.13 9.30 22.67
N LEU A 48 -7.98 8.65 22.76
CA LEU A 48 -7.46 8.05 24.00
C LEU A 48 -6.94 9.12 24.96
N ALA A 49 -6.97 8.80 26.27
CA ALA A 49 -6.43 9.69 27.27
C ALA A 49 -4.89 9.69 27.22
N PRO A 50 -4.24 10.83 27.55
CA PRO A 50 -2.79 10.88 27.66
C PRO A 50 -2.28 9.87 28.70
N GLY A 51 -1.48 8.90 28.25
CA GLY A 51 -0.95 7.84 29.11
C GLY A 51 -1.62 6.47 28.93
N ASP A 52 -2.69 6.39 28.13
CA ASP A 52 -3.26 5.10 27.74
C ASP A 52 -2.29 4.31 26.86
N GLU A 53 -2.24 3.00 27.09
CA GLU A 53 -1.50 2.07 26.25
C GLU A 53 -2.30 1.74 24.98
N CYS A 54 -1.61 1.82 23.84
CA CYS A 54 -2.10 1.34 22.57
C CYS A 54 -1.50 -0.03 22.27
N TYR A 55 -2.31 -0.93 21.75
CA TYR A 55 -1.87 -2.24 21.28
C TYR A 55 -1.93 -2.28 19.76
N ILE A 56 -0.77 -2.40 19.11
CA ILE A 56 -0.65 -2.48 17.65
C ILE A 56 -0.32 -3.92 17.26
N LEU A 57 -1.03 -4.45 16.26
CA LEU A 57 -0.76 -5.76 15.69
C LEU A 57 0.41 -5.65 14.69
N ALA A 58 1.56 -6.23 15.02
CA ALA A 58 2.73 -6.26 14.17
C ALA A 58 3.30 -7.69 14.08
N GLY A 59 3.47 -8.23 12.88
CA GLY A 59 4.09 -9.56 12.69
C GLY A 59 3.32 -10.72 13.35
N GLY A 60 2.01 -10.58 13.59
CA GLY A 60 1.18 -11.60 14.24
C GLY A 60 1.16 -11.56 15.77
N SER A 61 1.78 -10.55 16.39
CA SER A 61 1.69 -10.30 17.83
C SER A 61 1.24 -8.87 18.14
N PHE A 62 0.71 -8.66 19.34
CA PHE A 62 0.37 -7.32 19.82
C PHE A 62 1.56 -6.71 20.57
N LEU A 63 1.96 -5.52 20.15
CA LEU A 63 2.96 -4.71 20.84
C LEU A 63 2.24 -3.59 21.59
N SER A 64 2.51 -3.46 22.90
CA SER A 64 2.05 -2.30 23.66
C SER A 64 3.00 -1.13 23.45
N MET A 65 2.45 0.06 23.30
CA MET A 65 3.21 1.30 23.21
C MET A 65 2.38 2.47 23.71
N SER A 66 3.02 3.60 24.02
CA SER A 66 2.30 4.81 24.41
C SER A 66 1.44 5.34 23.27
N GLN A 67 0.37 6.06 23.60
CA GLN A 67 -0.47 6.78 22.61
C GLN A 67 0.37 7.59 21.60
N ALA A 68 1.36 8.35 22.06
CA ALA A 68 2.21 9.16 21.20
C ALA A 68 3.09 8.30 20.25
N ALA A 69 3.59 7.16 20.73
CA ALA A 69 4.35 6.23 19.91
C ALA A 69 3.47 5.54 18.87
N ALA A 70 2.25 5.14 19.25
CA ALA A 70 1.26 4.57 18.33
C ALA A 70 0.84 5.58 17.25
N GLN A 71 0.57 6.82 17.64
CA GLN A 71 0.23 7.88 16.70
C GLN A 71 1.35 8.06 15.66
N ARG A 72 2.59 8.22 16.13
CA ARG A 72 3.76 8.38 15.24
C ARG A 72 3.95 7.18 14.31
N HIS A 73 3.78 5.96 14.84
CA HIS A 73 3.90 4.75 14.03
C HIS A 73 2.89 4.71 12.89
N VAL A 74 1.62 5.05 13.17
CA VAL A 74 0.58 5.07 12.14
C VAL A 74 0.78 6.24 11.17
N GLU A 75 1.27 7.40 11.62
CA GLU A 75 1.65 8.52 10.75
C GLU A 75 2.77 8.12 9.77
N ASP A 76 3.82 7.45 10.26
CA ASP A 76 4.92 6.94 9.44
C ASP A 76 4.41 5.91 8.40
N ASP A 77 3.50 5.01 8.79
CA ASP A 77 2.87 4.04 7.89
C ASP A 77 2.06 4.72 6.78
N VAL A 78 1.29 5.77 7.10
CA VAL A 78 0.53 6.56 6.12
C VAL A 78 1.46 7.19 5.08
N ASP A 79 2.61 7.71 5.50
CA ASP A 79 3.57 8.32 4.58
C ASP A 79 4.22 7.28 3.66
N VAL A 80 4.56 6.10 4.18
CA VAL A 80 5.04 4.97 3.38
C VAL A 80 4.00 4.54 2.34
N VAL A 81 2.74 4.39 2.76
CA VAL A 81 1.63 4.03 1.87
C VAL A 81 1.47 5.05 0.74
N LYS A 82 1.50 6.35 1.06
CA LYS A 82 1.41 7.42 0.05
C LYS A 82 2.56 7.40 -0.95
N MET A 83 3.80 7.17 -0.49
CA MET A 83 4.95 7.05 -1.37
C MET A 83 4.76 5.87 -2.33
N ARG A 84 4.31 4.72 -1.84
CA ARG A 84 4.02 3.56 -2.69
C ARG A 84 2.89 3.83 -3.69
N GLN A 85 1.83 4.53 -3.30
CA GLN A 85 0.77 4.93 -4.22
C GLN A 85 1.29 5.82 -5.37
N ILE A 86 2.27 6.69 -5.12
CA ILE A 86 2.88 7.52 -6.17
C ILE A 86 3.67 6.65 -7.16
N GLU A 87 4.46 5.70 -6.65
CA GLU A 87 5.22 4.74 -7.48
C GLU A 87 4.28 3.91 -8.36
N LEU A 88 3.22 3.33 -7.77
CA LEU A 88 2.23 2.52 -8.49
C LEU A 88 1.53 3.32 -9.59
N ARG A 89 1.19 4.58 -9.34
CA ARG A 89 0.66 5.47 -10.39
C ARG A 89 1.69 5.72 -11.49
N GLY A 90 2.97 5.78 -11.16
CA GLY A 90 4.05 5.84 -12.14
C GLY A 90 4.15 4.57 -12.98
N GLU A 91 3.98 3.39 -12.39
CA GLU A 91 3.98 2.09 -13.07
C GLU A 91 2.77 1.91 -14.00
N ILE A 92 1.59 2.39 -13.60
CA ILE A 92 0.34 2.28 -14.39
C ILE A 92 0.35 3.18 -15.63
N ASN A 93 1.02 4.33 -15.58
CA ASN A 93 1.02 5.34 -16.65
C ASN A 93 2.19 5.18 -17.65
N GLN A 94 3.00 4.12 -17.52
CA GLN A 94 4.09 3.77 -18.44
C GLN A 94 3.62 2.78 -19.50
#